data_AF-A0A7R9QP23-F1
#
_entry.id   AF-A0A7R9QP23-F1
#
_cell.length_a   1.000
_cell.length_b   1.000
_cell.length_c   1.000
_cell.angle_alpha   90.00
_cell.angle_beta   90.00
_cell.angle_gamma   90.00
#
_symmetry.space_group_name_H-M   'P 1'
#
loop_
_entity.id
_entity.type
_entity.pdbx_description
1 polymer ?
#
loop_
_entity_poly.entity_id
_entity_poly.type
_entity_poly.pdbx_seq_one_letter_code
_entity_poly.pdbx_strand_id
1 'polypeptide(L)'
;TNIANTTSDTLQDLSDSRFADNQELRYSLRSLEKNANWIRHVFIVTNGQIPNWLNLENPRVSVVTHEEIFTNKSHLPSFSSPAIESHLHQIPGLSKRFLYLNDDILLGRPIYPEDFYTNSRGYKVYLSWPVPNCADGCPMNWLKDGYCDQPCNKSQCLWDG
;
A
#
# COMPACT_ATOMS: atom_id res chain seq x y z
N THR A 1 19.47 48.71 7.17
CA THR A 1 18.02 48.68 6.88
C THR A 1 17.86 48.26 5.44
N ASN A 2 17.34 47.10 5.03
CA ASN A 2 16.48 46.12 5.68
C ASN A 2 16.84 44.72 5.19
N ILE A 3 16.83 43.75 6.11
CA ILE A 3 16.79 42.31 5.85
C ILE A 3 15.31 41.95 5.85
N ALA A 4 14.80 41.33 4.78
CA ALA A 4 13.68 40.39 4.83
C ALA A 4 13.41 39.75 3.46
N ASN A 5 12.98 38.49 3.53
CA ASN A 5 12.33 37.68 2.49
C ASN A 5 13.23 36.82 1.60
N THR A 6 13.75 35.73 2.18
CA THR A 6 14.11 34.52 1.39
C THR A 6 13.88 33.22 2.19
N THR A 7 12.77 33.10 2.93
CA THR A 7 12.49 31.88 3.74
C THR A 7 11.01 31.49 3.83
N SER A 8 10.21 31.67 2.76
CA SER A 8 8.77 31.31 2.79
C SER A 8 8.36 30.10 1.95
N ASP A 9 9.19 29.61 1.02
CA ASP A 9 8.74 28.61 0.03
C ASP A 9 9.12 27.15 0.36
N THR A 10 9.80 26.87 1.46
CA THR A 10 10.32 25.52 1.77
C THR A 10 9.63 24.82 2.96
N LEU A 11 8.63 25.43 3.60
CA LEU A 11 8.00 24.89 4.82
C LEU A 11 6.57 24.36 4.63
N GLN A 12 6.00 24.46 3.43
CA GLN A 12 4.57 24.20 3.22
C GLN A 12 4.22 22.73 2.90
N ASP A 13 5.21 21.85 2.71
CA ASP A 13 4.99 20.43 2.39
C ASP A 13 5.07 19.47 3.62
N LEU A 14 5.22 20.03 4.82
CA LEU A 14 5.18 19.33 6.10
C LEU A 14 3.77 19.36 6.71
N SER A 15 2.72 19.19 5.90
CA SER A 15 1.36 19.19 6.43
C SER A 15 1.16 18.03 7.41
N ASP A 16 0.65 18.30 8.61
CA ASP A 16 0.30 17.30 9.65
C ASP A 16 -0.53 16.12 9.11
N SER A 17 -1.27 16.34 8.02
CA SER A 17 -2.03 15.30 7.31
C SER A 17 -1.19 14.14 6.77
N ARG A 18 0.09 14.33 6.44
CA ARG A 18 0.97 13.23 5.96
C ARG A 18 1.40 12.31 7.11
N PHE A 19 1.32 12.78 8.35
CA PHE A 19 1.72 12.05 9.56
C PHE A 19 0.53 11.60 10.41
N ALA A 20 -0.70 11.78 9.92
CA ALA A 20 -1.91 11.35 10.60
C ALA A 20 -1.98 9.81 10.59
N ASP A 21 -1.82 9.21 11.77
CA ASP A 21 -2.00 7.77 11.97
C ASP A 21 -3.50 7.44 12.09
N ASN A 22 -4.10 6.98 11.00
CA ASN A 22 -5.49 6.51 10.95
C ASN A 22 -5.68 5.11 11.58
N GLN A 23 -4.62 4.55 12.17
CA GLN A 23 -4.59 3.18 12.71
C GLN A 23 -4.89 2.12 11.65
N GLU A 24 -4.56 2.38 10.38
CA GLU A 24 -4.83 1.50 9.23
C GLU A 24 -4.28 0.09 9.46
N LEU A 25 -3.00 -0.02 9.82
CA LEU A 25 -2.36 -1.28 10.17
C LEU A 25 -3.11 -2.05 11.28
N ARG A 26 -3.62 -1.33 12.30
CA ARG A 26 -4.37 -1.96 13.39
C ARG A 26 -5.65 -2.61 12.86
N TYR A 27 -6.41 -1.90 12.03
CA TYR A 27 -7.64 -2.42 11.44
C TYR A 27 -7.37 -3.52 10.42
N SER A 28 -6.31 -3.41 9.63
CA SER A 28 -5.85 -4.45 8.71
C SER A 28 -5.58 -5.76 9.45
N LEU A 29 -4.77 -5.73 10.52
CA LEU A 29 -4.46 -6.91 11.33
C LEU A 29 -5.71 -7.53 11.98
N ARG A 30 -6.67 -6.72 12.43
CA ARG A 30 -7.94 -7.22 13.00
C ARG A 30 -8.84 -7.85 11.94
N SER A 31 -8.85 -7.28 10.73
CA SER A 31 -9.57 -7.87 9.60
C SER A 31 -8.95 -9.21 9.19
N LEU A 32 -7.61 -9.32 9.25
CA LEU A 32 -6.86 -10.56 9.02
C LEU A 32 -7.22 -11.63 10.05
N GLU A 33 -7.18 -11.28 11.35
CA GLU A 33 -7.54 -12.19 12.43
C GLU A 33 -8.99 -12.71 12.30
N LYS A 34 -9.93 -11.84 11.92
CA LYS A 34 -11.34 -12.18 11.74
C LYS A 34 -11.61 -13.05 10.52
N ASN A 35 -10.96 -12.77 9.39
CA ASN A 35 -11.35 -13.33 8.10
C ASN A 35 -10.37 -14.37 7.54
N ALA A 36 -9.17 -14.50 8.10
CA ALA A 36 -8.12 -15.40 7.65
C ALA A 36 -7.44 -16.11 8.83
N ASN A 37 -8.23 -16.73 9.70
CA ASN A 37 -7.75 -17.39 10.93
C ASN A 37 -6.77 -18.55 10.71
N TRP A 38 -6.65 -19.05 9.48
CA TRP A 38 -5.69 -20.07 9.06
C TRP A 38 -4.26 -19.55 8.88
N ILE A 39 -4.05 -18.22 8.93
CA ILE A 39 -2.72 -17.61 8.88
C ILE A 39 -1.94 -17.96 10.15
N ARG A 40 -0.80 -18.62 9.96
CA ARG A 40 0.02 -19.16 11.04
C ARG A 40 0.87 -18.10 11.74
N HIS A 41 1.43 -17.18 10.95
CA HIS A 41 2.38 -16.16 11.40
C HIS A 41 2.26 -14.90 10.56
N VAL A 42 2.43 -13.74 11.17
CA VAL A 42 2.40 -12.42 10.54
C VAL A 42 3.75 -11.74 10.77
N PHE A 43 4.40 -11.35 9.68
CA PHE A 43 5.60 -10.52 9.73
C PHE A 43 5.20 -9.08 9.40
N ILE A 44 5.47 -8.15 10.29
CA ILE A 44 5.21 -6.72 10.11
C ILE A 44 6.55 -6.08 9.72
N VAL A 45 6.68 -5.66 8.46
CA VAL A 45 7.91 -5.08 7.94
C VAL A 45 7.88 -3.57 8.11
N THR A 46 8.85 -2.99 8.82
CA THR A 46 8.89 -1.54 9.09
C THR A 46 10.31 -0.99 8.98
N ASN A 47 10.45 0.33 8.98
CA ASN A 47 11.76 0.98 9.11
C ASN A 47 12.18 1.16 10.57
N GLY A 48 11.88 0.17 11.44
CA GLY A 48 12.18 0.21 12.87
C GLY A 48 11.09 0.85 13.74
N GLN A 49 10.02 1.39 13.15
CA GLN A 49 8.89 1.88 13.93
C GLN A 49 8.07 0.70 14.46
N ILE A 50 7.62 0.81 15.72
CA ILE A 50 6.75 -0.17 16.36
C ILE A 50 5.55 0.57 16.96
N PRO A 51 4.31 0.26 16.53
CA PRO A 51 3.12 0.88 17.10
C PRO A 51 2.95 0.51 18.59
N ASN A 52 2.59 1.48 19.42
CA ASN A 52 2.42 1.29 20.88
C ASN A 52 1.34 0.27 21.27
N TRP A 53 0.35 0.04 20.40
CA TRP A 53 -0.76 -0.88 20.60
C TRP A 53 -0.41 -2.32 20.21
N LEU A 54 0.76 -2.55 19.59
CA LEU A 54 1.16 -3.88 19.11
C LEU A 54 1.67 -4.73 20.28
N ASN A 55 1.04 -5.88 20.51
CA ASN A 55 1.51 -6.85 21.48
C ASN A 55 2.67 -7.68 20.90
N LEU A 56 3.90 -7.37 21.31
CA LEU A 56 5.11 -8.08 20.88
C LEU A 56 5.28 -9.46 21.54
N GLU A 57 4.52 -9.79 22.57
CA GLU A 57 4.56 -11.11 23.22
C GLU A 57 3.75 -12.17 22.44
N ASN A 58 2.98 -11.76 21.43
CA ASN A 58 2.20 -12.68 20.62
C ASN A 58 3.13 -13.52 19.72
N PRO A 59 3.21 -14.86 19.91
CA PRO A 59 4.15 -15.70 19.17
C PRO A 59 3.83 -15.81 17.68
N ARG A 60 2.63 -15.38 17.24
CA ARG A 60 2.23 -15.37 15.82
C ARG A 60 2.59 -14.06 15.11
N VAL A 61 3.23 -13.11 15.78
CA VAL A 61 3.58 -11.81 15.20
C VAL A 61 5.06 -11.54 15.42
N SER A 62 5.74 -11.08 14.39
CA SER A 62 7.12 -10.62 14.48
C SER A 62 7.28 -9.32 13.70
N VAL A 63 7.97 -8.35 14.27
CA VAL A 63 8.38 -7.14 13.56
C VAL A 63 9.73 -7.42 12.91
N VAL A 64 9.86 -7.08 11.63
CA VAL A 64 11.09 -7.21 10.85
C VAL A 64 11.45 -5.84 10.30
N THR A 65 12.69 -5.42 10.51
CA THR A 65 13.16 -4.12 10.05
C THR A 65 13.64 -4.17 8.60
N HIS A 66 13.64 -3.04 7.90
CA HIS A 66 14.30 -2.92 6.59
C HIS A 66 15.78 -3.31 6.68
N GLU A 67 16.44 -2.98 7.80
CA GLU A 67 17.81 -3.39 8.07
C GLU A 67 17.99 -4.90 8.18
N GLU A 68 16.97 -5.70 8.50
CA GLU A 68 17.12 -7.15 8.52
C GLU A 68 17.07 -7.78 7.12
N ILE A 69 16.34 -7.17 6.18
CA ILE A 69 16.05 -7.78 4.87
C ILE A 69 16.84 -7.18 3.70
N PHE A 70 17.32 -5.94 3.81
CA PHE A 70 18.13 -5.32 2.74
C PHE A 70 19.55 -5.88 2.76
N THR A 71 19.98 -6.51 1.66
CA THR A 71 21.35 -7.05 1.56
C THR A 71 22.40 -5.94 1.64
N ASN A 72 22.16 -4.82 0.95
CA ASN A 72 23.05 -3.66 0.99
C ASN A 72 22.44 -2.55 1.87
N LYS A 73 23.07 -2.27 3.01
CA LYS A 73 22.61 -1.24 3.95
C LYS A 73 22.76 0.18 3.40
N SER A 74 23.61 0.41 2.38
CA SER A 74 23.75 1.72 1.75
C SER A 74 22.50 2.16 0.97
N HIS A 75 21.53 1.27 0.76
CA HIS A 75 20.24 1.59 0.13
C HIS A 75 19.17 2.05 1.14
N LEU A 76 19.51 2.12 2.44
CA LEU A 76 18.60 2.53 3.49
C LEU A 76 18.84 4.00 3.89
N PRO A 77 17.80 4.72 4.37
CA PRO A 77 16.41 4.29 4.45
C PRO A 77 15.73 4.28 3.08
N SER A 78 14.89 3.27 2.83
CA SER A 78 14.02 3.21 1.66
C SER A 78 12.56 3.25 2.09
N PHE A 79 11.79 4.11 1.42
CA PHE A 79 10.33 4.23 1.57
C PHE A 79 9.61 3.82 0.27
N SER A 80 10.33 3.21 -0.67
CA SER A 80 9.80 2.74 -1.93
C SER A 80 9.24 1.33 -1.76
N SER A 81 7.93 1.16 -1.90
CA SER A 81 7.28 -0.17 -1.79
C SER A 81 7.90 -1.20 -2.74
N PRO A 82 8.13 -0.92 -4.03
CA PRO A 82 8.78 -1.89 -4.92
C PRO A 82 10.18 -2.31 -4.45
N ALA A 83 10.95 -1.39 -3.87
CA ALA A 83 12.26 -1.70 -3.32
C ALA A 83 12.15 -2.62 -2.10
N ILE A 84 11.23 -2.34 -1.18
CA ILE A 84 11.01 -3.16 0.03
C ILE A 84 10.45 -4.53 -0.34
N GLU A 85 9.43 -4.58 -1.20
CA GLU A 85 8.77 -5.79 -1.71
C GLU A 85 9.77 -6.77 -2.34
N SER A 86 10.73 -6.25 -3.11
CA SER A 86 11.78 -7.07 -3.72
C SER A 86 12.68 -7.78 -2.71
N HIS A 87 12.72 -7.33 -1.44
CA HIS A 87 13.55 -7.92 -0.37
C HIS A 87 12.75 -8.78 0.62
N LEU A 88 11.42 -8.85 0.55
CA LEU A 88 10.60 -9.60 1.52
C LEU A 88 10.96 -11.09 1.59
N HIS A 89 11.41 -11.67 0.49
CA HIS A 89 11.84 -13.07 0.44
C HIS A 89 13.03 -13.40 1.36
N GLN A 90 13.76 -12.38 1.84
CA GLN A 90 14.88 -12.53 2.76
C GLN A 90 14.46 -12.64 4.23
N ILE A 91 13.18 -12.48 4.56
CA ILE A 91 12.68 -12.58 5.94
C ILE A 91 13.00 -13.98 6.52
N PRO A 92 13.76 -14.07 7.62
CA PRO A 92 14.04 -15.36 8.25
C PRO A 92 12.75 -16.05 8.73
N GLY A 93 12.58 -17.32 8.36
CA GLY A 93 11.38 -18.10 8.71
C GLY A 93 10.16 -17.83 7.83
N LEU A 94 10.27 -17.00 6.79
CA LEU A 94 9.20 -16.82 5.82
C LEU A 94 8.92 -18.13 5.06
N SER A 95 7.64 -18.46 4.95
CA SER A 95 7.19 -19.63 4.20
C SER A 95 7.41 -19.44 2.69
N LYS A 96 7.70 -20.53 1.96
CA LYS A 96 7.77 -20.53 0.48
C LYS A 96 6.50 -20.02 -0.20
N ARG A 97 5.37 -20.09 0.50
CA ARG A 97 4.08 -19.51 0.12
C ARG A 97 3.64 -18.57 1.23
N PHE A 98 3.51 -17.30 0.90
CA PHE A 98 3.10 -16.24 1.81
C PHE A 98 2.11 -15.32 1.11
N LEU A 99 1.33 -14.59 1.91
CA LEU A 99 0.51 -13.48 1.42
C LEU A 99 1.24 -12.18 1.76
N TYR A 100 1.22 -11.24 0.82
CA TYR A 100 1.64 -9.87 1.03
C TYR A 100 0.40 -8.99 1.07
N LEU A 101 0.32 -8.11 2.07
CA LEU A 101 -0.72 -7.12 2.23
C LEU A 101 -0.03 -5.81 2.66
N ASN A 102 -0.38 -4.71 2.00
CA ASN A 102 -0.09 -3.39 2.54
C ASN A 102 -0.93 -3.15 3.81
N ASP A 103 -0.54 -2.14 4.59
CA ASP A 103 -1.20 -1.74 5.83
C ASP A 103 -2.61 -1.16 5.62
N ASP A 104 -2.91 -0.66 4.42
CA ASP A 104 -4.20 -0.14 3.99
C ASP A 104 -5.14 -1.20 3.37
N ILE A 105 -4.76 -2.49 3.42
CA ILE A 105 -5.61 -3.58 2.94
C ILE A 105 -6.47 -4.15 4.07
N LEU A 106 -7.79 -4.18 3.84
CA LEU A 106 -8.77 -4.77 4.75
C LEU A 106 -9.51 -5.94 4.12
N LEU A 107 -9.64 -7.03 4.87
CA LEU A 107 -10.48 -8.16 4.48
C LEU A 107 -11.93 -7.93 4.89
N GLY A 108 -12.82 -7.81 3.91
CA GLY A 108 -14.26 -7.57 4.15
C GLY A 108 -15.09 -8.83 4.41
N ARG A 109 -14.55 -10.02 4.10
CA ARG A 109 -15.23 -11.32 4.26
C ARG A 109 -14.21 -12.43 4.52
N PRO A 110 -14.63 -13.57 5.06
CA PRO A 110 -13.76 -14.73 5.19
C PRO A 110 -13.10 -15.11 3.86
N ILE A 111 -11.81 -15.41 3.93
CA ILE A 111 -10.99 -15.89 2.82
C ILE A 111 -10.34 -17.22 3.19
N TYR A 112 -10.04 -18.04 2.19
CA TYR A 112 -9.43 -19.36 2.36
C TYR A 112 -8.21 -19.52 1.44
N PRO A 113 -7.26 -20.42 1.72
CA PRO A 113 -6.11 -20.66 0.85
C PRO A 113 -6.50 -20.92 -0.62
N GLU A 114 -7.65 -21.56 -0.83
CA GLU A 114 -8.20 -21.92 -2.14
C GLU A 114 -8.64 -20.70 -2.95
N ASP A 115 -8.82 -19.53 -2.33
CA ASP A 115 -9.09 -18.27 -3.02
C ASP A 115 -7.87 -17.74 -3.80
N PHE A 116 -6.66 -18.17 -3.41
CA PHE A 116 -5.39 -17.75 -4.03
C PHE A 116 -4.78 -18.84 -4.90
N TYR A 117 -4.90 -20.11 -4.50
CA TYR A 117 -4.28 -21.23 -5.19
C TYR A 117 -5.07 -22.51 -5.06
N THR A 118 -5.17 -23.29 -6.15
CA THR A 118 -5.70 -24.66 -6.11
C THR A 118 -4.79 -25.58 -6.91
N ASN A 119 -4.68 -26.86 -6.50
CA ASN A 119 -3.83 -27.82 -7.21
C ASN A 119 -4.26 -28.04 -8.68
N SER A 120 -5.56 -27.88 -8.98
CA SER A 120 -6.10 -28.10 -10.32
C SER A 120 -5.99 -26.89 -11.25
N ARG A 121 -6.05 -25.66 -10.73
CA ARG A 121 -6.03 -24.42 -11.54
C ARG A 121 -4.78 -23.56 -11.35
N GLY A 122 -3.92 -23.89 -10.39
CA GLY A 122 -2.78 -23.05 -10.03
C GLY A 122 -3.19 -21.77 -9.30
N TYR A 123 -2.42 -20.71 -9.51
CA TYR A 123 -2.64 -19.40 -8.89
C TYR A 123 -3.82 -18.66 -9.53
N LYS A 124 -4.66 -18.07 -8.69
CA LYS A 124 -5.75 -17.19 -9.12
C LYS A 124 -5.24 -15.75 -9.05
N VAL A 125 -5.09 -15.11 -10.21
CA VAL A 125 -4.65 -13.72 -10.31
C VAL A 125 -5.86 -12.85 -10.60
N TYR A 126 -6.10 -11.86 -9.75
CA TYR A 126 -7.13 -10.84 -9.95
C TYR A 126 -6.40 -9.54 -10.29
N LEU A 127 -6.49 -9.14 -11.56
CA LEU A 127 -5.97 -7.85 -12.00
C LEU A 127 -6.99 -6.77 -11.65
N SER A 128 -6.52 -5.52 -11.59
CA SER A 128 -7.43 -4.39 -11.50
C SER A 128 -8.41 -4.42 -12.67
N TRP A 129 -9.64 -4.04 -12.38
CA TRP A 129 -10.63 -3.79 -13.41
C TRP A 129 -10.16 -2.59 -14.23
N PRO A 130 -10.38 -2.56 -15.56
CA PRO A 130 -10.16 -1.35 -16.33
C PRO A 130 -10.99 -0.23 -15.70
N VAL A 131 -10.34 0.90 -15.41
CA VAL A 131 -11.04 2.08 -14.92
C VAL A 131 -12.03 2.47 -16.02
N PRO A 132 -13.34 2.46 -15.76
CA PRO A 132 -14.30 2.86 -16.76
C PRO A 132 -14.06 4.33 -17.10
N ASN A 133 -14.22 4.65 -18.38
CA ASN A 133 -14.20 6.04 -18.83
C ASN A 133 -15.27 6.83 -18.08
N CYS A 134 -14.99 8.12 -17.83
CA CYS A 134 -15.94 9.02 -17.18
C CYS A 134 -17.23 9.23 -18.00
N ALA A 135 -17.18 9.01 -19.32
CA ALA A 135 -18.33 9.01 -20.21
C ALA A 135 -18.10 8.10 -21.43
N ASP A 136 -19.19 7.61 -22.02
CA ASP A 136 -19.14 6.85 -23.28
C ASP A 136 -18.47 7.68 -24.38
N GLY A 137 -17.45 7.11 -25.01
CA GLY A 137 -16.68 7.75 -26.07
C GLY A 137 -15.62 8.75 -25.60
N CYS A 138 -15.35 8.86 -24.29
CA CYS A 138 -14.29 9.72 -23.74
C CYS A 138 -13.17 8.88 -23.11
N PRO A 139 -12.14 8.47 -23.87
CA PRO A 139 -11.02 7.73 -23.31
C PRO A 139 -10.13 8.62 -22.43
N MET A 140 -9.48 8.01 -21.43
CA MET A 140 -8.69 8.75 -20.43
C MET A 140 -7.54 9.62 -20.99
N ASN A 141 -7.07 9.33 -22.20
CA ASN A 141 -6.01 10.10 -22.87
C ASN A 141 -6.51 11.37 -23.58
N TRP A 142 -7.82 11.59 -23.65
CA TRP A 142 -8.43 12.82 -24.19
C TRP A 142 -8.70 13.85 -23.09
N LEU A 143 -8.94 13.38 -21.87
CA LEU A 143 -9.12 14.26 -20.71
C LEU A 143 -7.90 15.16 -20.52
N LYS A 144 -8.13 16.48 -20.56
CA LYS A 144 -7.12 17.51 -20.33
C LYS A 144 -5.95 17.46 -21.32
N ASP A 145 -6.21 17.02 -22.55
CA ASP A 145 -5.20 16.98 -23.60
C ASP A 145 -4.98 18.34 -24.32
N GLY A 146 -5.81 19.34 -23.98
CA GLY A 146 -5.77 20.69 -24.53
C GLY A 146 -6.71 20.92 -25.71
N TYR A 147 -7.42 19.89 -26.16
CA TYR A 147 -8.55 19.98 -27.07
C TYR A 147 -9.86 19.95 -26.29
N CYS A 148 -10.95 20.43 -26.90
CA CYS A 148 -12.28 20.39 -26.30
C CYS A 148 -13.06 19.28 -26.99
N ASP A 149 -12.99 18.09 -26.40
CA ASP A 149 -13.64 16.91 -26.93
C ASP A 149 -15.09 16.87 -26.47
N GLN A 150 -16.01 17.00 -27.42
CA GLN A 150 -17.45 16.99 -27.14
C GLN A 150 -17.92 15.76 -26.34
N PRO A 151 -17.38 14.53 -26.56
CA PRO A 151 -17.71 13.38 -25.72
C PRO A 151 -17.27 13.53 -24.25
N CYS A 152 -16.16 14.23 -24.00
CA CYS A 152 -15.53 14.47 -22.71
C CYS A 152 -16.03 15.74 -21.99
N ASN A 153 -16.66 16.67 -22.72
CA ASN A 153 -17.23 17.90 -22.18
C ASN A 153 -18.54 17.66 -21.39
N LYS A 154 -18.45 16.90 -20.30
CA LYS A 154 -19.55 16.54 -19.38
C LYS A 154 -19.08 16.74 -17.95
N SER A 155 -20.00 17.06 -17.04
CA SER A 155 -19.68 17.26 -15.61
C SER A 155 -19.00 16.05 -14.94
N GLN A 156 -19.35 14.84 -15.37
CA GLN A 156 -18.78 13.57 -14.90
C GLN A 156 -17.29 13.42 -15.26
N CYS A 157 -16.88 14.07 -16.35
CA CYS A 157 -15.53 14.14 -16.89
C CYS A 157 -14.85 15.48 -16.56
N LEU A 158 -15.40 16.25 -15.61
CA LEU A 158 -14.90 17.59 -15.26
C LEU A 158 -14.82 18.56 -16.44
N TRP A 159 -15.71 18.41 -17.44
CA TRP A 159 -15.73 19.23 -18.64
C TRP A 159 -14.43 19.17 -19.45
N ASP A 160 -13.87 17.97 -19.56
CA ASP A 160 -12.61 17.70 -20.28
C ASP A 160 -11.35 18.23 -19.58
N GLY A 161 -11.44 18.51 -18.28
CA GLY A 161 -10.29 18.71 -17.38
C GLY A 161 -9.89 20.15 -17.08
#